data_AF-Q0RTT0-F1
#
_entry.id   AF-Q0RTT0-F1
#
_cell.length_a   1.000
_cell.length_b   1.000
_cell.length_c   1.000
_cell.angle_alpha   90.00
_cell.angle_beta   90.00
_cell.angle_gamma   90.00
#
_symmetry.space_group_name_H-M   'P 1'
#
loop_
_entity.id
_entity.type
_entity.pdbx_description
1 polymer ?
#
loop_
_entity_poly.entity_id
_entity_poly.type
_entity_poly.pdbx_seq_one_letter_code
_entity_poly.pdbx_strand_id
1 'polypeptide(L)'
;MKLSRRERLRVETVRDIKEIALRHMAEQGAAGLSLRAIAREMGMTAGALYSYYDTRDDLITALIVDVYDSLAQALEAARRSRPDDPAGQLEAVGVTYREWAIGRPPEFQLVYGDPIPGYKVRDDGAELAAEHRACGVLIRIVAAAWPANGATPPAGLYTWSDFRPDFAAMARTSFPDFPPDGAALSLRIWGRLHGLVALEVYGHLRPQVNDPARLYRDELRDLCELLNLTPNTPNTPSAAPTA
;
A
#
# COMPACT_ATOMS: atom_id res chain seq x y z
N MET A 1 -8.62 -16.81 22.32
CA MET A 1 -9.15 -16.32 23.61
C MET A 1 -10.32 -15.37 23.32
N LYS A 2 -11.48 -15.49 23.97
CA LYS A 2 -12.63 -14.59 23.72
C LYS A 2 -12.41 -13.26 24.46
N LEU A 3 -12.51 -12.13 23.77
CA LEU A 3 -12.43 -10.79 24.38
C LEU A 3 -13.54 -10.62 25.44
N SER A 4 -13.20 -10.03 26.58
CA SER A 4 -14.16 -9.58 27.59
C SER A 4 -15.08 -8.50 27.03
N ARG A 5 -16.22 -8.27 27.69
CA ARG A 5 -17.17 -7.20 27.31
C ARG A 5 -16.49 -5.83 27.26
N ARG A 6 -15.60 -5.55 28.22
CA ARG A 6 -14.86 -4.28 28.31
C ARG A 6 -13.88 -4.11 27.16
N GLU A 7 -13.16 -5.18 26.79
CA GLU A 7 -12.24 -5.13 25.65
C GLU A 7 -12.97 -4.95 24.33
N ARG A 8 -14.11 -5.63 24.13
CA ARG A 8 -14.94 -5.43 22.92
C ARG A 8 -15.43 -3.99 22.80
N LEU A 9 -15.93 -3.41 23.88
CA LEU A 9 -16.37 -2.01 23.89
C LEU A 9 -15.21 -1.06 23.59
N ARG A 10 -14.02 -1.33 24.13
CA ARG A 10 -12.82 -0.53 23.84
C ARG A 10 -12.45 -0.60 22.36
N VAL A 11 -12.47 -1.78 21.75
CA VAL A 11 -12.19 -1.98 20.32
C VAL A 11 -13.21 -1.23 19.45
N GLU A 12 -14.49 -1.31 19.79
CA GLU A 12 -15.56 -0.60 19.09
C GLU A 12 -15.38 0.91 19.17
N THR A 13 -15.13 1.45 20.37
CA THR A 13 -14.85 2.88 20.56
C THR A 13 -13.62 3.35 19.79
N VAL A 14 -12.52 2.57 19.79
CA VAL A 14 -11.33 2.91 18.98
C VAL A 14 -11.67 2.98 17.50
N ARG A 15 -12.44 2.01 16.99
CA ARG A 15 -12.88 2.01 15.60
C ARG A 15 -13.72 3.25 15.29
N ASP A 16 -14.69 3.59 16.13
CA ASP A 16 -15.56 4.74 15.93
C ASP A 16 -14.76 6.07 15.95
N ILE A 17 -13.79 6.20 16.85
CA ILE A 17 -12.88 7.36 16.89
C ILE A 17 -12.14 7.52 15.55
N LYS A 18 -11.58 6.42 15.02
CA LYS A 18 -10.84 6.42 13.76
C LYS A 18 -11.74 6.73 12.55
N GLU A 19 -12.94 6.16 12.51
CA GLU A 19 -13.93 6.43 11.44
C GLU A 19 -14.34 7.90 11.41
N ILE A 20 -14.62 8.50 12.57
CA ILE A 20 -14.93 9.94 12.68
C ILE A 20 -13.71 10.78 12.27
N ALA A 21 -12.52 10.39 12.71
CA ALA A 21 -11.29 11.10 12.37
C ALA A 21 -11.04 11.13 10.85
N LEU A 22 -11.15 9.98 10.17
CA LEU A 22 -11.01 9.91 8.71
C LEU A 22 -12.06 10.76 7.99
N ARG A 23 -13.31 10.76 8.48
CA ARG A 23 -14.37 11.63 7.93
C ARG A 23 -14.03 13.11 8.10
N HIS A 24 -13.59 13.53 9.29
CA HIS A 24 -13.17 14.93 9.52
C HIS A 24 -12.03 15.32 8.59
N MET A 25 -11.05 14.44 8.38
CA MET A 25 -9.93 14.70 7.48
C MET A 25 -10.38 14.81 6.02
N ALA A 26 -11.34 13.98 5.58
CA ALA A 26 -11.89 14.05 4.23
C ALA A 26 -12.67 15.36 3.98
N GLU A 27 -13.40 15.85 4.99
CA GLU A 27 -14.26 17.03 4.87
C GLU A 27 -13.52 18.36 5.06
N GLN A 28 -12.55 18.40 5.98
CA GLN A 28 -11.92 19.63 6.48
C GLN A 28 -10.40 19.67 6.24
N GLY A 29 -9.84 18.61 5.64
CA GLY A 29 -8.41 18.42 5.49
C GLY A 29 -7.73 17.95 6.78
N ALA A 30 -6.53 17.38 6.64
CA ALA A 30 -5.77 16.82 7.76
C ALA A 30 -5.37 17.84 8.83
N ALA A 31 -5.21 19.10 8.46
CA ALA A 31 -4.90 20.20 9.38
C ALA A 31 -6.05 20.49 10.37
N GLY A 32 -7.30 20.18 9.99
CA GLY A 32 -8.49 20.43 10.81
C GLY A 32 -8.77 19.37 11.88
N LEU A 33 -8.02 18.26 11.90
CA LEU A 33 -8.27 17.15 12.83
C LEU A 33 -8.14 17.59 14.29
N SER A 34 -9.20 17.38 15.07
CA SER A 34 -9.28 17.81 16.48
C SER A 34 -9.89 16.73 17.37
N LEU A 35 -9.10 16.27 18.35
CA LEU A 35 -9.56 15.35 19.39
C LEU A 35 -10.80 15.90 20.12
N ARG A 36 -10.87 17.21 20.38
CA ARG A 36 -12.06 17.79 21.03
C ARG A 36 -13.31 17.73 20.14
N ALA A 37 -13.15 17.90 18.83
CA ALA A 37 -14.27 17.81 17.90
C ALA A 37 -14.79 16.37 17.81
N ILE A 38 -13.90 15.39 17.72
CA ILE A 38 -14.25 13.96 17.73
C ILE A 38 -14.95 13.58 19.03
N ALA A 39 -14.43 14.02 20.18
CA ALA A 39 -15.03 13.72 21.49
C ALA A 39 -16.47 14.25 21.56
N ARG A 40 -16.71 15.48 21.11
CA ARG A 40 -18.05 16.08 21.07
C ARG A 40 -19.01 15.27 20.20
N GLU A 41 -18.57 14.84 19.03
CA GLU A 41 -19.40 14.05 18.11
C GLU A 41 -19.70 12.64 18.66
N MET A 42 -18.73 12.02 19.32
CA MET A 42 -18.90 10.77 20.06
C MET A 42 -19.80 10.88 21.30
N GLY A 43 -20.20 12.08 21.71
CA GLY A 43 -20.87 12.29 23.00
C GLY A 43 -19.97 12.01 24.21
N MET A 44 -18.64 12.06 24.02
CA MET A 44 -17.62 11.81 25.04
C MET A 44 -17.07 13.12 25.60
N THR A 45 -16.52 13.06 26.81
CA THR A 45 -15.68 14.16 27.32
C THR A 45 -14.33 14.16 26.61
N ALA A 46 -13.69 15.32 26.50
CA ALA A 46 -12.34 15.41 25.94
C ALA A 46 -11.36 14.50 26.69
N GLY A 47 -11.42 14.48 28.03
CA GLY A 47 -10.57 13.61 28.87
C GLY A 47 -10.78 12.11 28.58
N ALA A 48 -12.01 11.69 28.29
CA ALA A 48 -12.27 10.31 27.89
C ALA A 48 -11.59 9.98 26.55
N LEU A 49 -11.62 10.88 25.56
CA LEU A 49 -10.93 10.68 24.29
C LEU A 49 -9.40 10.65 24.45
N TYR A 50 -8.85 11.54 25.30
CA TYR A 50 -7.42 11.54 25.62
C TYR A 50 -6.95 10.23 26.29
N SER A 51 -7.84 9.43 26.88
CA SER A 51 -7.49 8.08 27.39
C SER A 51 -7.28 7.02 26.29
N TYR A 52 -7.57 7.37 25.03
CA TYR A 52 -7.32 6.53 23.85
C TYR A 52 -6.12 7.03 23.04
N TYR A 53 -6.00 8.36 22.89
CA TYR A 53 -4.93 9.00 22.13
C TYR A 53 -4.45 10.24 22.88
N ASP A 54 -3.18 10.24 23.32
CA ASP A 54 -2.60 11.34 24.10
C ASP A 54 -2.49 12.62 23.27
N THR A 55 -2.23 12.48 21.97
CA THR A 55 -2.08 13.60 21.04
C THR A 55 -2.82 13.37 19.72
N ARG A 56 -2.99 14.45 18.95
CA ARG A 56 -3.47 14.40 17.56
C ARG A 56 -2.57 13.51 16.71
N ASP A 57 -1.26 13.60 16.91
CA ASP A 57 -0.28 12.87 16.12
C ASP A 57 -0.32 11.37 16.41
N ASP A 58 -0.61 10.97 17.66
CA ASP A 58 -0.82 9.55 18.00
C ASP A 58 -2.04 8.96 17.26
N LEU A 59 -3.12 9.75 17.14
CA LEU A 59 -4.29 9.35 16.35
C LEU A 59 -3.95 9.25 14.86
N ILE A 60 -3.22 10.23 14.30
CA ILE A 60 -2.79 10.21 12.90
C ILE A 60 -1.89 9.00 12.62
N THR A 61 -0.89 8.74 13.46
CA THR A 61 -0.04 7.56 13.35
C THR A 61 -0.87 6.28 13.40
N ALA A 62 -1.83 6.17 14.32
CA ALA A 62 -2.68 5.00 14.41
C ALA A 62 -3.62 4.82 13.20
N LEU A 63 -3.99 5.90 12.51
CA LEU A 63 -4.73 5.84 11.25
C LEU A 63 -3.83 5.38 10.10
N ILE A 64 -2.63 5.96 9.97
CA ILE A 64 -1.66 5.57 8.94
C ILE A 64 -1.30 4.09 9.06
N VAL A 65 -1.06 3.60 10.28
CA VAL A 65 -0.81 2.18 10.54
C VAL A 65 -1.97 1.31 10.07
N ASP A 66 -3.21 1.64 10.43
CA ASP A 66 -4.40 0.87 10.01
C ASP A 66 -4.57 0.86 8.49
N VAL A 67 -4.33 2.00 7.83
CA VAL A 67 -4.41 2.13 6.38
C VAL A 67 -3.38 1.23 5.69
N TYR A 68 -2.10 1.32 6.10
CA TYR A 68 -1.06 0.48 5.54
C TYR A 68 -1.25 -1.01 5.87
N ASP A 69 -1.74 -1.35 7.06
CA ASP A 69 -2.05 -2.75 7.41
C ASP A 69 -3.22 -3.29 6.58
N SER A 70 -4.27 -2.50 6.37
CA SER A 70 -5.37 -2.88 5.48
C SER A 70 -4.89 -3.09 4.05
N LEU A 71 -4.02 -2.19 3.56
CA LEU A 71 -3.45 -2.32 2.21
C LEU A 71 -2.56 -3.56 2.12
N ALA A 72 -1.62 -3.75 3.05
CA ALA A 72 -0.72 -4.90 3.08
C ALA A 72 -1.48 -6.23 3.10
N GLN A 73 -2.56 -6.33 3.88
CA GLN A 73 -3.41 -7.52 3.92
C GLN A 73 -4.07 -7.79 2.56
N ALA A 74 -4.61 -6.76 1.90
CA ALA A 74 -5.24 -6.90 0.59
C ALA A 74 -4.22 -7.34 -0.48
N LEU A 75 -3.06 -6.67 -0.55
CA LEU A 75 -2.02 -6.98 -1.53
C LEU A 75 -1.43 -8.38 -1.30
N GLU A 76 -1.18 -8.76 -0.06
CA GLU A 76 -0.62 -10.08 0.26
C GLU A 76 -1.63 -11.21 -0.03
N ALA A 77 -2.93 -10.99 0.19
CA ALA A 77 -3.98 -11.92 -0.23
C ALA A 77 -4.01 -12.07 -1.77
N ALA A 78 -3.94 -10.96 -2.50
CA ALA A 78 -3.90 -10.96 -3.96
C ALA A 78 -2.68 -11.73 -4.49
N ARG A 79 -1.49 -11.47 -3.92
CA ARG A 79 -0.26 -12.20 -4.27
C ARG A 79 -0.40 -13.71 -4.03
N ARG A 80 -0.94 -14.13 -2.88
CA ARG A 80 -1.11 -15.55 -2.54
C ARG A 80 -2.15 -16.27 -3.39
N SER A 81 -3.08 -15.53 -4.01
CA SER A 81 -4.09 -16.12 -4.90
C SER A 81 -3.51 -16.71 -6.19
N ARG A 82 -2.26 -16.37 -6.53
CA ARG A 82 -1.56 -16.84 -7.73
C ARG A 82 -0.18 -17.42 -7.37
N PRO A 83 -0.16 -18.59 -6.69
CA PRO A 83 1.10 -19.26 -6.38
C PRO A 83 1.84 -19.59 -7.69
N ASP A 84 3.17 -19.47 -7.67
CA ASP A 84 4.06 -19.85 -8.77
C ASP A 84 3.85 -19.14 -10.13
N ASP A 85 3.05 -18.07 -10.16
CA ASP A 85 2.75 -17.25 -11.35
C ASP A 85 3.13 -15.78 -11.09
N PRO A 86 4.43 -15.38 -11.20
CA PRO A 86 4.85 -14.02 -10.87
C PRO A 86 4.17 -12.95 -11.74
N ALA A 87 3.89 -13.24 -13.01
CA ALA A 87 3.16 -12.34 -13.90
C ALA A 87 1.74 -12.11 -13.37
N GLY A 88 1.02 -13.19 -13.04
CA GLY A 88 -0.29 -13.07 -12.44
C GLY A 88 -0.24 -12.43 -11.06
N GLN A 89 0.80 -12.66 -10.25
CA GLN A 89 0.95 -12.00 -8.95
C GLN A 89 1.02 -10.49 -9.12
N LEU A 90 1.80 -10.00 -10.09
CA LEU A 90 1.89 -8.58 -10.40
C LEU A 90 0.53 -8.02 -10.84
N GLU A 91 -0.16 -8.74 -11.73
CA GLU A 91 -1.49 -8.34 -12.20
C GLU A 91 -2.50 -8.29 -11.04
N ALA A 92 -2.59 -9.35 -10.23
CA ALA A 92 -3.52 -9.43 -9.10
C ALA A 92 -3.24 -8.34 -8.05
N VAL A 93 -1.97 -8.17 -7.65
CA VAL A 93 -1.56 -7.12 -6.72
C VAL A 93 -1.86 -5.74 -7.28
N GLY A 94 -1.54 -5.50 -8.55
CA GLY A 94 -1.81 -4.25 -9.23
C GLY A 94 -3.30 -3.91 -9.23
N VAL A 95 -4.15 -4.83 -9.67
CA VAL A 95 -5.61 -4.67 -9.71
C VAL A 95 -6.16 -4.42 -8.30
N THR A 96 -5.76 -5.23 -7.31
CA THR A 96 -6.21 -5.06 -5.91
C THR A 96 -5.76 -3.72 -5.33
N TYR A 97 -4.54 -3.26 -5.62
CA TYR A 97 -4.07 -1.93 -5.20
C TYR A 97 -4.97 -0.83 -5.74
N ARG A 98 -5.29 -0.86 -7.05
CA ARG A 98 -6.20 0.11 -7.66
C ARG A 98 -7.59 0.05 -7.03
N GLU A 99 -8.18 -1.13 -6.91
CA GLU A 99 -9.52 -1.32 -6.35
C GLU A 99 -9.61 -0.83 -4.90
N TRP A 100 -8.59 -1.13 -4.09
CA TRP A 100 -8.47 -0.63 -2.73
C TRP A 100 -8.41 0.89 -2.70
N ALA A 101 -7.57 1.51 -3.53
CA ALA A 101 -7.37 2.95 -3.58
C ALA A 101 -8.64 3.72 -3.99
N ILE A 102 -9.30 3.30 -5.07
CA ILE A 102 -10.52 3.96 -5.57
C ILE A 102 -11.73 3.71 -4.68
N GLY A 103 -11.75 2.56 -3.97
CA GLY A 103 -12.80 2.23 -3.01
C GLY A 103 -12.64 2.95 -1.68
N ARG A 104 -11.45 3.51 -1.40
CA ARG A 104 -11.11 4.16 -0.14
C ARG A 104 -10.33 5.47 -0.33
N PRO A 105 -10.87 6.47 -1.05
CA PRO A 105 -10.13 7.71 -1.34
C PRO A 105 -9.58 8.44 -0.10
N PRO A 106 -10.33 8.60 1.01
CA PRO A 106 -9.78 9.27 2.21
C PRO A 106 -8.58 8.54 2.82
N GLU A 107 -8.58 7.21 2.81
CA GLU A 107 -7.45 6.40 3.30
C GLU A 107 -6.26 6.55 2.36
N PHE A 108 -6.48 6.50 1.05
CA PHE A 108 -5.43 6.73 0.05
C PHE A 108 -4.80 8.12 0.20
N GLN A 109 -5.63 9.16 0.35
CA GLN A 109 -5.19 10.54 0.49
C GLN A 109 -4.43 10.78 1.80
N LEU A 110 -4.75 10.04 2.88
CA LEU A 110 -4.01 10.12 4.14
C LEU A 110 -2.53 9.73 3.96
N VAL A 111 -2.24 8.72 3.14
CA VAL A 111 -0.88 8.16 3.00
C VAL A 111 -0.15 8.61 1.73
N TYR A 112 -0.88 8.99 0.67
CA TYR A 112 -0.31 9.41 -0.64
C TYR A 112 -0.77 10.79 -1.10
N GLY A 113 -1.43 11.57 -0.23
CA GLY A 113 -1.83 12.95 -0.49
C GLY A 113 -0.83 13.98 0.00
N ASP A 114 -1.33 15.20 0.20
CA ASP A 114 -0.52 16.30 0.72
C ASP A 114 0.03 15.97 2.12
N PRO A 115 1.31 16.29 2.39
CA PRO A 115 1.87 16.14 3.73
C PRO A 115 1.03 16.86 4.78
N ILE A 116 0.74 16.17 5.89
CA ILE A 116 -0.07 16.72 6.97
C ILE A 116 0.71 17.82 7.70
N PRO A 117 0.24 19.09 7.72
CA PRO A 117 0.96 20.17 8.38
C PRO A 117 1.23 19.87 9.86
N GLY A 118 2.50 20.03 10.26
CA GLY A 118 2.97 19.84 11.63
C GLY A 118 3.15 18.39 12.08
N TYR A 119 2.66 17.41 11.32
CA TYR A 119 2.89 15.99 11.60
C TYR A 119 4.25 15.56 11.07
N LYS A 120 4.97 14.72 11.83
CA LYS A 120 6.23 14.13 11.41
C LYS A 120 6.19 12.64 11.66
N VAL A 121 6.51 11.86 10.63
CA VAL A 121 6.80 10.44 10.76
C VAL A 121 8.02 10.27 11.65
N ARG A 122 7.92 9.35 12.60
CA ARG A 122 9.03 9.04 13.51
C ARG A 122 9.99 8.07 12.83
N ASP A 123 11.30 8.26 13.01
CA ASP A 123 12.32 7.40 12.39
C ASP A 123 12.19 5.91 12.82
N ASP A 124 11.61 5.65 13.99
CA ASP A 124 11.30 4.34 14.55
C ASP A 124 9.79 4.06 14.67
N GLY A 125 8.97 4.85 13.95
CA GLY A 125 7.52 4.82 14.03
C GLY A 125 6.91 3.51 13.54
N ALA A 126 5.81 3.10 14.16
CA ALA A 126 5.03 1.94 13.73
C ALA A 126 4.47 2.13 12.30
N GLU A 127 4.24 3.38 11.91
CA GLU A 127 3.81 3.80 10.59
C GLU A 127 4.82 3.41 9.49
N LEU A 128 6.12 3.56 9.74
CA LEU A 128 7.18 3.20 8.80
C LEU A 128 7.24 1.68 8.59
N ALA A 129 7.11 0.92 9.68
CA ALA A 129 7.06 -0.53 9.60
C ALA A 129 5.82 -1.03 8.85
N ALA A 130 4.67 -0.35 9.00
CA ALA A 130 3.44 -0.67 8.27
C ALA A 130 3.58 -0.36 6.77
N GLU A 131 4.13 0.81 6.43
CA GLU A 131 4.46 1.17 5.04
C GLU A 131 5.36 0.12 4.39
N HIS A 132 6.46 -0.25 5.05
CA HIS A 132 7.38 -1.28 4.55
C HIS A 132 6.70 -2.63 4.31
N ARG A 133 5.72 -3.03 5.16
CA ARG A 133 4.94 -4.27 4.93
C ARG A 133 4.12 -4.18 3.65
N ALA A 134 3.43 -3.06 3.42
CA ALA A 134 2.60 -2.84 2.25
C ALA A 134 3.44 -2.77 0.96
N CYS A 135 4.43 -1.88 0.93
CA CYS A 135 5.33 -1.69 -0.22
C CYS A 135 6.17 -2.94 -0.51
N GLY A 136 6.56 -3.69 0.52
CA GLY A 136 7.35 -4.91 0.39
C GLY A 136 6.67 -6.04 -0.38
N VAL A 137 5.34 -6.02 -0.54
CA VAL A 137 4.62 -7.02 -1.36
C VAL A 137 5.08 -6.95 -2.82
N LEU A 138 5.17 -5.74 -3.38
CA LEU A 138 5.64 -5.56 -4.75
C LEU A 138 7.12 -5.92 -4.91
N ILE A 139 7.96 -5.48 -3.95
CA ILE A 139 9.40 -5.75 -4.00
C ILE A 139 9.65 -7.27 -4.00
N ARG A 140 8.86 -8.06 -3.26
CA ARG A 140 8.97 -9.53 -3.30
C ARG A 140 8.67 -10.11 -4.68
N ILE A 141 7.74 -9.54 -5.44
CA ILE A 141 7.45 -9.99 -6.82
C ILE A 141 8.63 -9.64 -7.74
N VAL A 142 9.13 -8.40 -7.66
CA VAL A 142 10.27 -7.96 -8.47
C VAL A 142 11.54 -8.76 -8.12
N ALA A 143 11.79 -9.00 -6.83
CA ALA A 143 12.94 -9.79 -6.36
C ALA A 143 12.84 -11.25 -6.80
N ALA A 144 11.65 -11.86 -6.79
CA ALA A 144 11.45 -13.23 -7.31
C ALA A 144 11.64 -13.32 -8.83
N ALA A 145 11.35 -12.24 -9.56
CA ALA A 145 11.61 -12.14 -10.99
C ALA A 145 13.07 -11.82 -11.31
N TRP A 146 13.88 -11.41 -10.31
CA TRP A 146 15.23 -10.90 -10.53
C TRP A 146 16.28 -12.01 -10.65
N PRO A 147 17.23 -11.89 -11.60
CA PRO A 147 17.26 -10.93 -12.70
C PRO A 147 16.19 -11.28 -13.73
N ALA A 148 15.40 -10.29 -14.19
CA ALA A 148 14.19 -10.44 -15.04
C ALA A 148 14.27 -11.62 -16.01
N ASN A 149 13.91 -12.84 -15.56
CA ASN A 149 14.10 -14.13 -16.25
C ASN A 149 15.29 -14.19 -17.25
N GLY A 150 16.46 -13.68 -16.85
CA GLY A 150 17.69 -13.73 -17.65
C GLY A 150 18.05 -12.47 -18.47
N ALA A 151 17.24 -11.41 -18.49
CA ALA A 151 17.69 -10.10 -18.96
C ALA A 151 18.03 -9.21 -17.76
N THR A 152 19.31 -9.03 -17.49
CA THR A 152 19.74 -8.00 -16.55
C THR A 152 19.44 -6.64 -17.19
N PRO A 153 18.73 -5.71 -16.53
CA PRO A 153 18.85 -4.29 -16.86
C PRO A 153 20.35 -3.93 -16.94
N PRO A 154 20.77 -2.88 -17.67
CA PRO A 154 22.18 -2.50 -17.72
C PRO A 154 22.74 -2.47 -16.29
N ALA A 155 23.66 -3.37 -15.98
CA ALA A 155 24.14 -3.55 -14.61
C ALA A 155 25.04 -2.37 -14.23
N GLY A 156 24.90 -1.88 -13.00
CA GLY A 156 25.75 -0.81 -12.48
C GLY A 156 25.31 0.60 -12.88
N LEU A 157 24.03 0.81 -13.18
CA LEU A 157 23.48 2.17 -13.32
C LEU A 157 23.31 2.85 -11.96
N TYR A 158 23.13 2.06 -10.91
CA TYR A 158 22.95 2.54 -9.55
C TYR A 158 23.96 1.93 -8.57
N THR A 159 24.28 2.71 -7.55
CA THR A 159 25.07 2.34 -6.38
C THR A 159 24.22 2.54 -5.13
N TRP A 160 24.59 1.91 -4.02
CA TRP A 160 23.86 2.13 -2.77
C TRP A 160 23.96 3.57 -2.23
N SER A 161 24.93 4.37 -2.69
CA SER A 161 25.03 5.79 -2.36
C SER A 161 23.98 6.66 -3.05
N ASP A 162 23.30 6.15 -4.09
CA ASP A 162 22.21 6.87 -4.75
C ASP A 162 20.90 6.85 -3.94
N PHE A 163 20.86 6.06 -2.86
CA PHE A 163 19.71 5.93 -1.99
C PHE A 163 20.01 6.51 -0.61
N ARG A 164 18.96 6.93 0.10
CA ARG A 164 19.09 7.34 1.50
C ARG A 164 19.63 6.17 2.36
N PRO A 165 20.47 6.43 3.38
CA PRO A 165 21.09 5.38 4.18
C PRO A 165 20.09 4.44 4.88
N ASP A 166 18.98 4.98 5.37
CA ASP A 166 17.87 4.26 6.00
C ASP A 166 17.22 3.27 5.03
N PHE A 167 16.85 3.73 3.84
CA PHE A 167 16.32 2.89 2.78
C PHE A 167 17.32 1.81 2.34
N ALA A 168 18.58 2.18 2.14
CA ALA A 168 19.61 1.25 1.71
C ALA A 168 19.92 0.18 2.78
N ALA A 169 19.83 0.52 4.07
CA ALA A 169 19.94 -0.45 5.16
C ALA A 169 18.74 -1.41 5.17
N MET A 170 17.52 -0.87 5.10
CA MET A 170 16.28 -1.66 5.04
C MET A 170 16.28 -2.63 3.86
N ALA A 171 16.65 -2.15 2.66
CA ALA A 171 16.70 -2.96 1.45
C ALA A 171 17.67 -4.13 1.59
N ARG A 172 18.89 -3.89 2.11
CA ARG A 172 19.88 -4.95 2.33
C ARG A 172 19.44 -5.97 3.39
N THR A 173 18.74 -5.52 4.43
CA THR A 173 18.24 -6.43 5.47
C THR A 173 17.07 -7.28 4.97
N SER A 174 16.17 -6.69 4.20
CA SER A 174 14.93 -7.36 3.76
C SER A 174 15.11 -8.16 2.46
N PHE A 175 16.07 -7.76 1.62
CA PHE A 175 16.33 -8.30 0.29
C PHE A 175 17.85 -8.39 0.02
N PRO A 176 18.58 -9.29 0.73
CA PRO A 176 20.05 -9.32 0.71
C PRO A 176 20.67 -9.59 -0.67
N ASP A 177 19.97 -10.35 -1.52
CA ASP A 177 20.43 -10.70 -2.87
C ASP A 177 20.04 -9.66 -3.93
N PHE A 178 19.38 -8.57 -3.52
CA PHE A 178 18.80 -7.59 -4.42
C PHE A 178 19.75 -6.39 -4.62
N PRO A 179 20.29 -6.17 -5.84
CA PRO A 179 21.27 -5.12 -6.09
C PRO A 179 20.63 -3.71 -6.10
N PRO A 180 21.44 -2.63 -6.07
CA PRO A 180 20.96 -1.25 -6.20
C PRO A 180 20.07 -1.03 -7.44
N ASP A 181 20.42 -1.65 -8.58
CA ASP A 181 19.64 -1.57 -9.81
C ASP A 181 18.25 -2.20 -9.65
N GLY A 182 18.14 -3.29 -8.88
CA GLY A 182 16.87 -3.91 -8.53
C GLY A 182 16.01 -3.00 -7.64
N ALA A 183 16.63 -2.34 -6.65
CA ALA A 183 15.94 -1.37 -5.80
C ALA A 183 15.43 -0.17 -6.62
N ALA A 184 16.24 0.35 -7.53
CA ALA A 184 15.82 1.40 -8.47
C ALA A 184 14.66 0.95 -9.36
N LEU A 185 14.73 -0.27 -9.91
CA LEU A 185 13.65 -0.84 -10.72
C LEU A 185 12.35 -0.96 -9.91
N SER A 186 12.43 -1.46 -8.67
CA SER A 186 11.27 -1.54 -7.78
C SER A 186 10.61 -0.19 -7.55
N LEU A 187 11.38 0.87 -7.30
CA LEU A 187 10.85 2.23 -7.12
C LEU A 187 10.21 2.78 -8.40
N ARG A 188 10.77 2.47 -9.57
CA ARG A 188 10.19 2.88 -10.86
C ARG A 188 8.86 2.17 -11.12
N ILE A 189 8.79 0.88 -10.85
CA ILE A 189 7.54 0.09 -10.96
C ILE A 189 6.51 0.65 -9.97
N TRP A 190 6.92 0.96 -8.74
CA TRP A 190 6.04 1.59 -7.75
C TRP A 190 5.45 2.92 -8.26
N GLY A 191 6.29 3.80 -8.82
CA GLY A 191 5.84 5.06 -9.41
C GLY A 191 4.85 4.88 -10.56
N ARG A 192 5.08 3.88 -11.43
CA ARG A 192 4.19 3.51 -12.53
C ARG A 192 2.83 3.02 -12.04
N LEU A 193 2.81 2.13 -11.04
CA LEU A 193 1.58 1.66 -10.39
C LEU A 193 0.81 2.78 -9.70
N HIS A 194 1.51 3.70 -9.03
CA HIS A 194 0.87 4.81 -8.31
C HIS A 194 0.29 5.87 -9.25
N GLY A 195 0.98 6.20 -10.34
CA GLY A 195 0.66 7.36 -11.17
C GLY A 195 -0.79 7.36 -11.70
N LEU A 196 -1.20 6.29 -12.37
CA LEU A 196 -2.56 6.17 -12.91
C LEU A 196 -3.62 6.09 -11.81
N VAL A 197 -3.31 5.42 -10.70
CA VAL A 197 -4.23 5.29 -9.55
C VAL A 197 -4.43 6.65 -8.88
N ALA A 198 -3.38 7.41 -8.64
CA ALA A 198 -3.46 8.77 -8.10
C ALA A 198 -4.27 9.68 -9.03
N LEU A 199 -3.98 9.66 -10.33
CA LEU A 199 -4.76 10.43 -11.32
C LEU A 199 -6.25 10.06 -11.30
N GLU A 200 -6.59 8.79 -11.05
CA GLU A 200 -7.98 8.37 -10.92
C GLU A 200 -8.61 8.84 -9.59
N VAL A 201 -7.95 8.60 -8.46
CA VAL A 201 -8.42 8.98 -7.13
C VAL A 201 -8.65 10.48 -7.01
N TYR A 202 -7.75 11.29 -7.58
CA TYR A 202 -7.86 12.76 -7.60
C TYR A 202 -8.76 13.29 -8.73
N GLY A 203 -9.41 12.42 -9.50
CA GLY A 203 -10.42 12.81 -10.49
C GLY A 203 -9.86 13.37 -11.81
N HIS A 204 -8.57 13.23 -12.06
CA HIS A 204 -7.93 13.69 -13.30
C HIS A 204 -8.12 12.72 -14.48
N LEU A 205 -8.33 11.43 -14.21
CA LEU A 205 -8.38 10.40 -15.26
C LEU A 205 -9.77 10.22 -15.89
N ARG A 206 -10.83 10.26 -15.09
CA ARG A 206 -12.23 10.06 -15.55
C ARG A 206 -12.71 11.05 -16.61
N PRO A 207 -12.29 12.33 -16.62
CA PRO A 207 -12.60 13.25 -17.72
C PRO A 207 -11.95 12.87 -19.05
N GLN A 208 -10.91 12.02 -19.05
CA GLN A 208 -10.12 11.68 -20.24
C GLN A 208 -10.50 10.32 -20.83
N VAL A 209 -10.95 9.37 -20.00
CA VAL A 209 -11.25 7.99 -20.43
C VAL A 209 -12.50 7.42 -19.77
N ASN A 210 -13.25 6.63 -20.54
CA ASN A 210 -14.46 5.95 -20.06
C ASN A 210 -14.18 4.73 -19.16
N ASP A 211 -13.04 4.05 -19.37
CA ASP A 211 -12.62 2.89 -18.58
C ASP A 211 -11.16 3.07 -18.10
N PRO A 212 -10.94 3.78 -16.98
CA PRO A 212 -9.65 3.87 -16.32
C PRO A 212 -9.02 2.51 -15.97
N ALA A 213 -9.85 1.50 -15.69
CA ALA A 213 -9.37 0.18 -15.32
C ALA A 213 -8.67 -0.52 -16.50
N ARG A 214 -9.14 -0.29 -17.73
CA ARG A 214 -8.48 -0.82 -18.93
C ARG A 214 -7.09 -0.23 -19.12
N LEU A 215 -6.94 1.10 -19.01
CA LEU A 215 -5.62 1.74 -19.09
C LEU A 215 -4.66 1.16 -18.06
N TYR A 216 -5.15 1.01 -16.83
CA TYR A 216 -4.34 0.48 -15.75
C TYR A 216 -3.95 -1.00 -15.98
N ARG A 217 -4.83 -1.84 -16.53
CA ARG A 217 -4.48 -3.21 -16.91
C ARG A 217 -3.44 -3.28 -18.03
N ASP A 218 -3.50 -2.37 -19.01
CA ASP A 218 -2.47 -2.30 -20.05
C ASP A 218 -1.12 -1.87 -19.46
N GLU A 219 -1.10 -0.93 -18.50
CA GLU A 219 0.12 -0.58 -17.74
C GLU A 219 0.69 -1.78 -16.94
N LEU A 220 -0.16 -2.60 -16.33
CA LEU A 220 0.28 -3.84 -15.66
C LEU A 220 0.92 -4.83 -16.64
N ARG A 221 0.40 -4.92 -17.88
CA ARG A 221 0.99 -5.76 -18.93
C ARG A 221 2.38 -5.27 -19.31
N ASP A 222 2.55 -3.95 -19.50
CA ASP A 222 3.85 -3.35 -19.81
C ASP A 222 4.88 -3.57 -18.68
N LEU A 223 4.42 -3.61 -17.42
CA LEU A 223 5.27 -3.93 -16.27
C LEU A 223 5.67 -5.41 -16.23
N CYS A 224 4.78 -6.33 -16.60
CA CYS A 224 5.12 -7.75 -16.77
C CYS A 224 6.18 -7.93 -17.87
N GLU A 225 6.02 -7.25 -19.02
CA GLU A 225 6.97 -7.27 -20.12
C GLU A 225 8.34 -6.71 -19.71
N LEU A 226 8.35 -5.59 -18.97
CA LEU A 226 9.58 -5.00 -18.41
C LEU A 226 10.34 -5.99 -17.51
N LEU A 227 9.63 -6.88 -16.82
CA LEU A 227 10.20 -7.90 -15.93
C LEU A 227 10.42 -9.25 -16.61
N ASN A 228 10.17 -9.36 -17.93
CA ASN A 228 10.16 -10.62 -18.68
C ASN A 228 9.29 -11.71 -18.02
N LEU A 229 8.16 -11.30 -17.45
CA LEU A 229 7.20 -12.20 -16.82
C LEU A 229 6.17 -12.64 -17.84
N THR A 230 6.14 -13.93 -18.15
CA THR A 230 5.09 -14.54 -18.97
C THR A 230 4.01 -15.14 -18.06
N PRO A 231 2.71 -14.92 -18.34
CA PRO A 231 1.64 -15.59 -17.59
C PRO A 231 1.78 -17.10 -17.66
N ASN A 232 1.62 -17.78 -16.52
CA ASN A 232 1.43 -19.23 -16.56
C ASN A 232 0.11 -19.51 -17.28
N THR A 233 0.19 -20.11 -18.47
CA THR A 233 -1.03 -20.61 -19.12
C THR A 233 -1.56 -21.74 -18.24
N PRO A 234 -2.81 -21.71 -17.76
CA PRO A 234 -3.33 -22.83 -16.97
C PRO A 234 -3.23 -24.09 -17.84
N ASN A 235 -2.52 -25.10 -17.35
CA ASN A 235 -2.41 -26.41 -17.99
C ASN A 235 -3.82 -26.85 -18.38
N THR A 236 -4.12 -26.85 -19.69
CA THR A 236 -5.30 -27.53 -20.18
C THR A 236 -5.09 -29.01 -19.82
N PRO A 237 -5.97 -29.66 -19.07
CA PRO A 237 -5.80 -31.07 -18.76
C PRO A 237 -5.69 -31.81 -20.09
N SER A 238 -4.52 -32.43 -20.29
CA SER A 238 -4.23 -33.27 -21.45
C SER A 238 -5.39 -34.23 -21.65
N ALA A 239 -6.13 -34.06 -22.74
CA ALA A 239 -7.18 -34.99 -23.11
C ALA A 239 -6.52 -36.36 -23.29
N ALA A 240 -6.82 -37.29 -22.39
CA ALA A 240 -6.37 -38.65 -22.49
C ALA A 240 -6.79 -39.22 -23.87
N PRO A 241 -5.90 -39.92 -24.59
CA PRO A 241 -6.28 -40.55 -25.83
C PRO A 241 -7.33 -41.61 -25.54
N THR A 242 -8.53 -41.43 -26.10
CA THR A 242 -9.54 -42.49 -26.19
C THR A 242 -8.92 -43.67 -26.93
N ALA A 243 -8.76 -44.78 -26.22
CA ALA A 243 -8.51 -46.10 -26.79
C ALA A 243 -9.84 -46.77 -27.15
#